data_AF-A0A0F9HY34-F1
#
_entry.id   AF-A0A0F9HY34-F1
#
_cell.length_a   1.000
_cell.length_b   1.000
_cell.length_c   1.000
_cell.angle_alpha   90.00
_cell.angle_beta   90.00
_cell.angle_gamma   90.00
#
_symmetry.space_group_name_H-M   'P 1'
#
loop_
_entity.id
_entity.type
_entity.pdbx_description
1 polymer ?
#
loop_
_entity_poly.entity_id
_entity_poly.type
_entity_poly.pdbx_seq_one_letter_code
_entity_poly.pdbx_strand_id
1 'polypeptide(L)' 'MLNEDVNEDVKLMRQKANHFFKQKKPIHIKYKKGFWKRGKILEILKDFFLLDEFIEGKKAVFFLEIYDIVEYTKGDRNG' A
#
# COMPACT_ATOMS: atom_id res chain seq x y z
N MET A 1 8.47 13.57 21.77
CA MET A 1 8.74 13.91 20.37
C MET A 1 8.62 12.65 19.51
N LEU A 2 7.40 12.20 19.23
CA LEU A 2 7.12 10.96 18.47
C LEU A 2 6.21 11.21 17.24
N ASN A 3 5.94 12.48 16.89
CA ASN A 3 4.79 12.83 16.06
C ASN A 3 5.11 13.33 14.65
N GLU A 4 6.35 13.75 14.37
CA GLU A 4 6.69 14.32 13.05
C GLU A 4 7.04 13.22 12.04
N ASP A 5 7.91 12.28 12.42
CA ASP A 5 8.36 11.19 11.54
C ASP A 5 7.19 10.27 11.11
N VAL A 6 6.30 9.92 12.04
CA VAL A 6 5.11 9.10 11.74
C VAL A 6 4.21 9.79 10.72
N ASN A 7 4.15 11.12 10.73
CA ASN A 7 3.32 11.90 9.84
C ASN A 7 3.92 11.95 8.42
N GLU A 8 5.25 12.06 8.30
CA GLU A 8 5.95 12.03 7.01
C GLU A 8 5.88 10.65 6.35
N ASP A 9 6.04 9.56 7.10
CA ASP A 9 5.88 8.20 6.57
C ASP A 9 4.48 7.97 6.00
N VAL A 10 3.44 8.39 6.73
CA VAL A 10 2.05 8.27 6.29
C VAL A 10 1.80 9.11 5.02
N LYS A 11 2.31 10.34 4.98
CA LYS A 11 2.23 11.18 3.78
C LYS A 11 2.91 10.50 2.59
N LEU A 12 4.09 9.93 2.78
CA LEU A 12 4.82 9.22 1.73
C LEU A 12 4.04 7.99 1.23
N MET A 13 3.51 7.17 2.14
CA MET A 13 2.68 6.00 1.76
C MET A 13 1.44 6.43 0.98
N ARG A 14 0.80 7.52 1.39
CA ARG A 14 -0.34 8.09 0.66
C ARG A 14 0.06 8.60 -0.72
N GLN A 15 1.21 9.24 -0.87
CA GLN A 15 1.72 9.68 -2.17
C GLN A 15 2.02 8.50 -3.10
N LYS A 16 2.69 7.45 -2.61
CA LYS A 16 2.95 6.22 -3.36
C LYS A 16 1.66 5.54 -3.80
N ALA A 17 0.69 5.37 -2.89
CA ALA A 17 -0.61 4.81 -3.21
C ALA A 17 -1.32 5.61 -4.32
N ASN A 18 -1.33 6.95 -4.21
CA ASN A 18 -1.90 7.82 -5.25
C ASN A 18 -1.20 7.69 -6.59
N HIS A 19 0.13 7.58 -6.59
CA HIS A 19 0.92 7.38 -7.80
C HIS A 19 0.52 6.10 -8.54
N PHE A 20 0.49 4.96 -7.82
CA PHE A 20 0.14 3.67 -8.42
C PHE A 20 -1.34 3.58 -8.81
N PHE A 21 -2.24 4.17 -8.02
CA PHE A 21 -3.67 4.24 -8.33
C PHE A 21 -3.93 4.98 -9.64
N LYS A 22 -3.31 6.16 -9.84
CA LYS A 22 -3.45 6.93 -11.09
C LYS A 22 -2.93 6.17 -12.31
N GLN A 23 -1.88 5.37 -12.15
CA GLN A 23 -1.32 4.55 -13.21
C GLN A 23 -2.07 3.22 -13.42
N LYS A 24 -3.08 2.91 -12.59
CA LYS A 24 -3.80 1.63 -12.60
C LYS A 24 -2.87 0.41 -12.48
N LYS A 25 -1.74 0.59 -11.78
CA LYS A 25 -0.72 -0.45 -11.61
C LYS A 25 -1.04 -1.34 -10.41
N PRO A 26 -0.82 -2.66 -10.53
CA PRO A 26 -0.84 -3.53 -9.36
C PRO A 26 0.37 -3.24 -8.46
N ILE A 27 0.22 -3.48 -7.16
CA ILE A 27 1.22 -3.15 -6.14
C ILE A 27 1.50 -4.32 -5.21
N HIS A 28 2.69 -4.30 -4.61
CA HIS A 28 3.09 -5.05 -3.44
C HIS A 28 3.13 -4.11 -2.23
N ILE A 29 2.50 -4.52 -1.13
CA ILE A 29 2.42 -3.76 0.12
C ILE A 29 3.18 -4.54 1.18
N LYS A 30 4.26 -3.96 1.71
CA LYS A 30 4.95 -4.46 2.88
C LYS A 30 4.30 -3.87 4.12
N TYR A 31 3.75 -4.70 5.00
CA TYR A 31 3.20 -4.25 6.27
C TYR A 31 4.31 -4.11 7.30
N LYS A 32 4.15 -3.19 8.27
CA LYS A 32 5.08 -3.04 9.41
C LYS A 32 5.21 -4.31 10.24
N LYS A 33 4.20 -5.19 10.20
CA LYS A 33 4.20 -6.52 10.81
C LYS A 33 5.00 -7.57 10.03
N GLY A 34 5.61 -7.22 8.90
CA GLY A 34 6.55 -8.05 8.15
C GLY A 34 5.97 -8.88 7.00
N PHE A 35 4.65 -8.99 6.88
CA PHE A 35 4.03 -9.71 5.77
C PHE A 35 3.76 -8.82 4.55
N TRP A 36 3.54 -9.45 3.41
CA TRP A 36 3.25 -8.78 2.14
C TRP A 36 1.84 -9.11 1.65
N LYS A 37 1.23 -8.16 0.94
CA LYS A 37 0.02 -8.39 0.15
C LYS A 37 0.15 -7.79 -1.23
N ARG A 38 -0.64 -8.29 -2.17
CA ARG A 38 -0.59 -7.83 -3.55
C ARG A 38 -1.98 -7.61 -4.12
N GLY A 39 -2.14 -6.55 -4.89
CA GLY A 39 -3.45 -6.20 -5.39
C GLY A 39 -3.47 -4.94 -6.23
N LYS A 40 -4.67 -4.47 -6.54
CA LYS A 40 -4.90 -3.18 -7.20
C LYS A 40 -5.65 -2.25 -6.26
N ILE A 41 -5.21 -0.99 -6.20
CA ILE A 41 -5.94 0.02 -5.45
C ILE A 41 -7.23 0.34 -6.22
N LEU A 42 -8.38 0.24 -5.55
CA LEU A 42 -9.70 0.57 -6.08
C LEU A 42 -10.11 2.01 -5.78
N GLU A 43 -9.81 2.48 -4.57
CA GLU A 43 -10.21 3.79 -4.07
C GLU A 43 -9.23 4.25 -2.98
N ILE A 44 -8.94 5.55 -2.92
CA ILE A 44 -8.11 6.15 -1.87
C ILE A 44 -8.96 7.10 -1.04
N LEU A 45 -8.94 6.88 0.27
CA LEU A 45 -9.59 7.72 1.27
C LEU A 45 -8.54 8.46 2.10
N LYS A 46 -8.98 9.17 3.13
CA LYS A 46 -8.09 10.01 3.95
C LYS A 46 -7.01 9.19 4.65
N ASP A 47 -7.42 8.10 5.30
CA ASP A 47 -6.56 7.34 6.23
C ASP A 47 -6.21 5.93 5.73
N PHE A 48 -6.88 5.47 4.67
CA PHE A 48 -6.71 4.14 4.09
C PHE A 48 -7.03 4.15 2.59
N PHE A 49 -6.76 3.02 1.93
CA PHE A 49 -7.27 2.74 0.59
C PHE A 49 -7.92 1.36 0.53
N LEU A 50 -8.83 1.18 -0.43
CA LEU A 50 -9.41 -0.12 -0.74
C LEU A 50 -8.50 -0.84 -1.73
N LEU A 51 -8.01 -2.01 -1.34
CA LEU A 51 -7.22 -2.91 -2.16
C LEU A 51 -8.12 -4.06 -2.65
N ASP A 52 -8.15 -4.30 -3.94
CA ASP A 52 -8.59 -5.57 -4.51
C ASP A 52 -7.41 -6.54 -4.44
N GLU A 53 -7.30 -7.26 -3.33
CA GLU A 53 -6.22 -8.22 -3.07
C GLU A 53 -6.45 -9.48 -3.91
N PHE A 54 -5.38 -10.01 -4.52
CA PHE A 54 -5.52 -11.04 -5.54
C PHE A 54 -6.02 -12.40 -5.05
N ILE A 55 -5.90 -12.70 -3.75
CA ILE A 55 -6.28 -13.98 -3.14
C ILE A 55 -7.53 -13.80 -2.28
N GLU A 56 -7.52 -12.79 -1.41
CA GLU A 56 -8.52 -12.60 -0.36
C GLU A 56 -9.62 -11.60 -0.74
N GLY A 57 -9.52 -10.96 -1.92
CA GLY A 57 -10.47 -9.99 -2.42
C GLY A 57 -10.34 -8.61 -1.74
N LYS A 58 -11.45 -7.89 -1.63
CA LYS A 58 -11.44 -6.49 -1.18
C LYS A 58 -11.04 -6.35 0.29
N LYS A 59 -10.00 -5.56 0.56
CA LYS A 59 -9.52 -5.23 1.91
C LYS A 59 -9.22 -3.74 2.06
N ALA A 60 -9.49 -3.21 3.25
CA ALA A 60 -9.02 -1.88 3.63
C ALA A 60 -7.55 -1.98 4.08
N VAL A 61 -6.72 -1.04 3.64
CA VAL A 61 -5.30 -0.95 4.03
C VAL A 61 -5.02 0.44 4.57
N PHE A 62 -4.76 0.53 5.88
CA PHE A 62 -4.48 1.81 6.55
C PHE A 62 -3.03 2.24 6.33
N PHE A 63 -2.80 3.51 5.98
CA PHE A 63 -1.44 4.01 5.71
C PHE A 63 -0.49 3.82 6.89
N LEU A 64 -1.01 3.90 8.11
CA LEU A 64 -0.25 3.70 9.36
C LEU A 64 0.33 2.29 9.50
N GLU A 65 -0.27 1.28 8.87
CA GLU A 65 0.15 -0.13 8.94
C GLU A 65 1.21 -0.49 7.90
N ILE A 66 1.43 0.38 6.92
CA ILE A 66 2.29 0.13 5.76
C ILE A 66 3.71 0.56 6.09
N TYR A 67 4.65 -0.33 5.79
CA TYR A 67 6.07 -0.01 5.77
C TYR A 67 6.49 0.49 4.38
N ASP A 68 6.06 -0.17 3.30
CA ASP A 68 6.35 0.28 1.94
C ASP A 68 5.30 -0.18 0.92
N ILE A 69 5.24 0.53 -0.21
CA ILE A 69 4.45 0.20 -1.39
C ILE A 69 5.37 0.23 -2.62
N VAL A 70 5.42 -0.87 -3.35
CA VAL A 70 6.20 -0.99 -4.59
C VAL A 70 5.33 -1.53 -5.72
N GLU A 71 5.75 -1.31 -6.96
CA GLU A 71 5.06 -1.86 -8.13
C GLU A 71 5.13 -3.39 -8.10
N TYR A 72 4.01 -4.05 -8.42
CA TYR A 72 4.02 -5.48 -8.67
C TYR A 72 4.45 -5.74 -10.11
N THR A 73 5.64 -6.30 -10.30
CA THR A 73 6.08 -6.77 -11.61
C THR A 73 5.87 -8.28 -11.73
N LYS A 74 5.24 -8.71 -12.82
CA LYS A 74 4.98 -10.14 -13.07
C LYS A 74 6.31 -10.82 -13.37
N GLY A 75 6.96 -11.34 -12.35
CA GLY A 75 8.34 -11.82 -12.41
C GLY A 75 9.08 -11.81 -11.07
N ASP A 76 8.56 -11.07 -10.09
CA ASP A 76 9.02 -11.08 -8.70
C ASP A 76 8.69 -12.43 -8.04
N ARG A 77 9.44 -13.47 -8.43
CA ARG A 77 9.50 -14.75 -7.76
C ARG A 77 10.32 -14.55 -6.49
N ASN A 78 9.65 -14.27 -5.37
CA ASN A 78 9.97 -14.70 -4.00
C ASN A 78 9.27 -13.77 -2.99
N GLY A 79 8.30 -14.33 -2.27
CA GLY A 79 7.50 -13.69 -1.23
C GLY A 79 6.28 -14.55 -0.94
#